data_AF-A0A8S2VVS2-F1
#
_entry.id   AF-A0A8S2VVS2-F1
#
_cell.length_a   1.000
_cell.length_b   1.000
_cell.length_c   1.000
_cell.angle_alpha   90.00
_cell.angle_beta   90.00
_cell.angle_gamma   90.00
#
_symmetry.space_group_name_H-M   'P 1'
#
loop_
_entity.id
_entity.type
_entity.pdbx_description
1 polymer ?
#
loop_
_entity_poly.entity_id
_entity_poly.type
_entity_poly.pdbx_seq_one_letter_code
_entity_poly.pdbx_strand_id
1 'polypeptide(L)'
;LDYKIGNSLPFLDVQLTNNDGILSTSVYHKPSAEPYVTPFTSDHPRHVFSNITKTSIERAIRYSSTFEAFNYERRYIKLMLLYN
;
A
#
# COMPACT_ATOMS: atom_id res chain seq x y z
N LEU A 1 11.54 -14.59 -29.97
CA LEU A 1 11.33 -13.61 -28.88
C LEU A 1 10.46 -14.30 -27.84
N ASP A 2 11.07 -14.82 -26.77
CA ASP A 2 10.31 -15.35 -25.63
C ASP A 2 9.70 -14.16 -24.88
N TYR A 3 8.38 -14.00 -24.99
CA TYR A 3 7.65 -13.03 -24.17
C TYR A 3 7.40 -13.67 -22.81
N LYS A 4 8.19 -13.27 -21.80
CA LYS A 4 7.84 -13.55 -20.41
C LYS A 4 6.71 -12.62 -20.01
N ILE A 5 5.51 -13.16 -19.89
CA ILE A 5 4.41 -12.46 -19.22
C ILE A 5 4.86 -12.25 -17.76
N GLY A 6 4.89 -11.01 -17.30
CA GLY A 6 5.18 -10.71 -15.91
C GLY A 6 4.09 -11.28 -15.00
N ASN A 7 4.48 -11.96 -13.92
CA ASN A 7 3.52 -12.53 -12.98
C ASN A 7 2.84 -11.47 -12.10
N SER A 8 3.22 -10.19 -12.21
CA SER A 8 2.62 -9.14 -11.42
C SER A 8 2.58 -7.80 -12.18
N LEU A 9 1.56 -6.99 -11.91
CA LEU A 9 1.42 -5.66 -12.50
C LEU A 9 0.66 -4.71 -11.56
N PRO A 10 1.02 -3.42 -11.55
CA PRO A 10 0.26 -2.40 -10.85
C PRO A 10 -0.97 -1.99 -11.66
N PHE A 11 -2.13 -1.90 -11.01
CA PHE A 11 -3.38 -1.41 -11.58
C PHE A 11 -4.20 -0.69 -10.51
N LEU A 12 -4.50 0.60 -10.73
CA LEU A 12 -5.33 1.42 -9.84
C LEU A 12 -4.98 1.27 -8.34
N ASP A 13 -3.72 1.58 -7.99
CA ASP A 13 -3.19 1.49 -6.62
C ASP A 13 -3.17 0.07 -5.98
N VAL A 14 -3.47 -0.97 -6.78
CA VAL A 14 -3.40 -2.38 -6.39
C VAL A 14 -2.28 -3.07 -7.15
N GLN A 15 -1.50 -3.88 -6.46
CA GLN A 15 -0.55 -4.80 -7.06
C GLN A 15 -1.27 -6.12 -7.32
N LEU A 16 -1.47 -6.45 -8.59
CA LEU A 16 -2.02 -7.73 -9.01
C LEU A 16 -0.86 -8.72 -9.15
N THR A 17 -0.98 -9.90 -8.56
CA THR A 17 0.00 -10.99 -8.70
C THR A 17 -0.72 -12.28 -9.07
N ASN A 18 -0.28 -12.93 -10.14
CA ASN A 18 -0.74 -14.24 -10.54
C ASN A 18 0.19 -15.30 -9.96
N ASN A 19 -0.33 -16.09 -9.02
CA ASN A 19 0.35 -17.22 -8.42
C ASN A 19 -0.20 -18.50 -9.08
N ASP A 20 0.42 -18.91 -10.19
CA ASP A 20 0.12 -20.15 -10.91
C ASP A 20 -1.38 -20.35 -11.23
N GLY A 21 -2.04 -19.28 -11.67
CA GLY A 21 -3.47 -19.26 -12.01
C GLY A 21 -4.37 -18.67 -10.92
N ILE A 22 -3.84 -18.39 -9.74
CA ILE A 22 -4.57 -17.77 -8.63
C ILE A 22 -4.17 -16.30 -8.52
N LEU A 23 -5.14 -15.41 -8.77
CA LEU A 23 -4.93 -13.97 -8.65
C LEU A 23 -4.96 -13.54 -7.17
N SER A 24 -3.91 -12.89 -6.71
CA SER A 24 -3.84 -12.22 -5.41
C SER A 24 -3.63 -10.72 -5.59
N THR A 25 -4.10 -9.95 -4.62
CA THR A 25 -4.00 -8.48 -4.60
C THR A 25 -3.34 -8.00 -3.32
N SER A 26 -2.55 -6.93 -3.44
CA SER A 26 -2.02 -6.16 -2.32
C SER A 26 -1.98 -4.68 -2.65
N VAL A 27 -1.66 -3.82 -1.68
CA VAL A 27 -1.46 -2.39 -1.95
C VAL A 27 -0.22 -2.20 -2.83
N TYR A 28 -0.36 -1.41 -3.88
CA TYR A 28 0.78 -1.00 -4.69
C TYR A 28 1.43 0.25 -4.11
N HIS A 29 2.73 0.15 -3.82
CA HIS A 29 3.57 1.28 -3.42
C HIS A 29 4.35 1.77 -4.63
N LYS A 30 4.10 3.02 -5.03
CA LYS A 30 4.85 3.65 -6.13
C LYS A 30 6.31 3.79 -5.70
N PRO A 31 7.29 3.43 -6.54
CA PRO A 31 8.72 3.57 -6.20
C PRO A 31 9.16 4.99 -5.85
N SER A 32 8.43 5.99 -6.36
CA SER A 32 8.66 7.41 -6.08
C SER A 32 7.95 7.93 -4.84
N ALA A 33 7.19 7.09 -4.13
CA ALA A 33 6.50 7.50 -2.91
C ALA A 33 7.51 7.68 -1.78
N GLU A 34 7.39 8.76 -1.01
CA GLU A 34 8.17 8.93 0.20
C GLU A 34 7.76 7.86 1.24
N PRO A 35 8.73 7.34 2.03
CA PRO A 35 8.45 6.29 3.02
C PRO A 35 7.72 6.81 4.26
N TYR A 36 7.56 8.13 4.40
CA TYR A 36 6.86 8.78 5.51
C TYR A 36 5.75 9.70 4.97
N VAL A 37 4.75 9.95 5.82
CA VAL A 37 3.72 10.98 5.57
C VAL A 37 4.26 12.32 6.04
N THR A 38 3.73 13.43 5.54
CA THR A 38 4.06 14.78 6.01
C THR A 38 4.27 14.83 7.53
N PRO A 39 5.40 15.37 8.01
CA PRO A 39 5.68 15.50 9.45
C PRO A 39 4.49 16.08 10.20
N PHE A 40 4.19 15.59 11.40
CA PHE A 40 3.14 16.17 12.26
C PHE A 40 3.40 17.62 12.66
N THR A 41 4.59 18.14 12.36
CA THR A 41 4.98 19.55 12.49
C THR A 41 4.55 20.41 11.31
N SER A 42 4.04 19.83 10.23
CA SER A 42 3.48 20.59 9.11
C SER A 42 2.24 21.38 9.57
N ASP A 43 2.03 22.57 9.02
CA ASP A 43 0.86 23.42 9.27
C ASP A 43 -0.37 22.92 8.51
N HIS A 44 -0.73 21.67 8.75
CA HIS A 44 -1.94 21.05 8.23
C HIS A 44 -2.97 20.86 9.35
N PRO A 45 -4.26 20.96 9.05
CA PRO A 45 -5.29 20.63 10.03
C PRO A 45 -5.17 19.18 10.52
N ARG A 46 -5.46 18.94 11.81
CA ARG A 46 -5.42 17.59 12.43
C ARG A 46 -6.20 16.51 11.66
N HIS A 47 -7.30 16.89 11.03
CA HIS A 47 -8.12 15.95 10.25
C HIS A 47 -7.38 15.39 9.03
N VAL A 48 -6.42 16.12 8.46
CA VAL A 48 -5.63 15.65 7.31
C VAL A 48 -4.78 14.45 7.71
N PHE A 49 -4.03 14.56 8.81
CA PHE A 49 -3.20 13.46 9.33
C PHE A 49 -4.04 12.22 9.71
N SER A 50 -5.19 12.44 10.35
CA SER A 50 -6.13 11.37 10.70
C SER A 50 -6.69 10.68 9.45
N ASN A 51 -7.09 11.46 8.44
CA ASN A 51 -7.63 10.94 7.20
C ASN A 51 -6.58 10.13 6.43
N ILE A 52 -5.32 10.57 6.37
CA ILE A 52 -4.25 9.81 5.72
C ILE A 52 -4.12 8.42 6.37
N THR A 53 -4.02 8.37 7.70
CA THR A 53 -3.91 7.10 8.43
C THR A 53 -5.13 6.20 8.18
N LYS A 54 -6.33 6.78 8.28
CA LYS A 54 -7.59 6.07 8.08
C LYS A 54 -7.68 5.50 6.66
N THR A 55 -7.43 6.31 5.64
CA THR A 55 -7.47 5.89 4.25
C THR A 55 -6.41 4.83 3.94
N SER A 56 -5.20 4.92 4.49
CA SER A 56 -4.19 3.88 4.32
C SER A 56 -4.65 2.52 4.87
N ILE A 57 -5.26 2.50 6.06
CA ILE A 57 -5.80 1.27 6.65
C ILE A 57 -6.99 0.74 5.84
N GLU A 58 -7.92 1.60 5.42
CA GLU A 58 -9.06 1.21 4.59
C GLU A 58 -8.62 0.61 3.25
N ARG A 59 -7.60 1.21 2.62
CA ARG A 59 -6.96 0.66 1.40
C ARG A 59 -6.31 -0.68 1.67
N ALA A 60 -5.57 -0.82 2.77
CA ALA A 60 -4.95 -2.09 3.14
C ALA A 60 -5.98 -3.22 3.27
N ILE A 61 -7.13 -2.95 3.91
CA ILE A 61 -8.22 -3.91 4.07
C ILE A 61 -8.86 -4.23 2.72
N ARG A 62 -9.12 -3.22 1.89
CA ARG A 62 -9.85 -3.39 0.62
C ARG A 62 -9.01 -4.05 -0.47
N TYR A 63 -7.72 -3.74 -0.54
CA TYR A 63 -6.85 -4.16 -1.63
C TYR A 63 -6.13 -5.48 -1.35
N SER A 64 -6.05 -5.94 -0.10
CA SER A 64 -5.36 -7.18 0.23
C SER A 64 -6.29 -8.38 0.09
N SER A 65 -5.97 -9.33 -0.79
CA SER A 65 -6.76 -10.55 -0.95
C SER A 65 -6.49 -11.58 0.16
N THR A 66 -5.35 -11.45 0.86
CA THR A 66 -4.96 -12.35 1.95
C THR A 66 -4.69 -11.59 3.24
N PHE A 67 -4.81 -12.31 4.36
CA PHE A 67 -4.51 -11.74 5.68
C PHE A 67 -3.01 -11.45 5.84
N GLU A 68 -2.13 -12.23 5.21
CA GLU A 68 -0.69 -11.92 5.20
C GLU A 68 -0.40 -10.59 4.50
N ALA A 69 -1.00 -10.36 3.32
CA ALA A 69 -0.82 -9.11 2.58
C ALA A 69 -1.32 -7.90 3.38
N PHE A 70 -2.48 -8.03 4.03
CA PHE A 70 -2.98 -7.01 4.93
C PHE A 70 -2.04 -6.73 6.11
N ASN A 71 -1.51 -7.78 6.75
CA ASN A 71 -0.59 -7.61 7.87
C ASN A 71 0.74 -6.99 7.46
N TYR A 72 1.24 -7.32 6.28
CA TYR A 72 2.42 -6.67 5.71
C TYR A 72 2.17 -5.18 5.55
N GLU A 73 1.06 -4.80 4.93
CA GLU A 73 0.68 -3.40 4.75
C GLU A 73 0.46 -2.67 6.08
N ARG A 74 -0.18 -3.31 7.05
CA ARG A 74 -0.36 -2.76 8.40
C ARG A 74 0.99 -2.46 9.07
N ARG A 75 2.00 -3.32 8.89
CA ARG A 75 3.35 -3.09 9.42
C ARG A 75 4.02 -1.91 8.69
N TYR A 76 3.86 -1.83 7.38
CA TYR A 76 4.35 -0.71 6.57
C TYR A 76 3.76 0.62 7.06
N ILE A 77 2.44 0.71 7.22
CA ILE A 77 1.76 1.91 7.74
C ILE A 77 2.26 2.27 9.13
N LYS A 78 2.47 1.28 10.01
CA LYS A 78 3.01 1.52 11.35
C LYS A 78 4.42 2.15 11.28
N LEU A 79 5.29 1.66 10.41
CA LEU A 79 6.62 2.21 10.21
C LEU A 79 6.54 3.64 9.64
N MET A 80 5.73 3.85 8.61
CA MET A 80 5.47 5.16 7.99
C MET A 80 5.04 6.22 9.03
N LEU A 81 4.22 5.83 10.01
CA LEU A 81 3.80 6.71 11.11
C LEU A 81 4.87 6.93 12.18
N LEU A 82 5.81 6.00 12.36
CA LEU A 82 6.93 6.12 13.30
C LEU A 82 8.11 6.92 12.73
N TYR A 83 8.25 6.96 11.41
CA TYR A 83 9.26 7.77 10.72
C TYR A 83 8.92 9.27 10.68
N ASN A 84 7.71 9.65 11.13
CA ASN A 84 7.26 11.04 11.26
C ASN A 84 7.97 11.82 12.37
#